data_AF-A0A9R0J1N6-F1
#
_entry.id   AF-A0A9R0J1N6-F1
#
_cell.length_a   1.000
_cell.length_b   1.000
_cell.length_c   1.000
_cell.angle_alpha   90.00
_cell.angle_beta   90.00
_cell.angle_gamma   90.00
#
_symmetry.space_group_name_H-M   'P 1'
#
loop_
_entity.id
_entity.type
_entity.pdbx_description
1 polymer ?
#
loop_
_entity_poly.entity_id
_entity_poly.type
_entity_poly.pdbx_seq_one_letter_code
_entity_poly.pdbx_strand_id
1 'polypeptide(L)'
;MRKVPDKVGPVHCRETDFLKKLNAVVWDSDLDPTEFVSGWEAVMKEFSLENHDWLSYMFKIKHKWIPAYFRDLFMGALLRVTSRSEGENNFFCHFTNPHVTLVEFALRYDSALDAQRHEQDELVKKSKNLPSLVTPLQLEKQASLFYTHALFYEFQQECEATCFACGIESCNSCYGDGEEFYVVYDNERRKNYDVIFDTSSNHSTCSCRKFESEGILCRHILFIMKGKFLCEFPSKYFLRRWSKDALKQPMSNFEEYNLFELVEKLSVFEEELKKKKCGEGEATRKDQTASDADILELLVGSKSGEVDVLPPNVCLTKGSGRSSKRLKCAKDKVAEVNTTAKKGRTCKACGQSGDLRMNQVQPNDSGCLLVLRFVDLTAQWNEL
;
A
#
# COMPACT_ATOMS: atom_id res chain seq x y z
N MET A 1 8.78 -8.02 -3.42
CA MET A 1 9.64 -8.19 -4.62
C MET A 1 9.33 -9.49 -5.38
N ARG A 2 8.18 -9.58 -6.07
CA ARG A 2 7.76 -10.84 -6.73
C ARG A 2 8.51 -11.16 -8.03
N LYS A 3 9.14 -10.16 -8.67
CA LYS A 3 9.89 -10.31 -9.93
C LYS A 3 11.35 -10.75 -9.74
N VAL A 4 11.88 -10.71 -8.51
CA VAL A 4 13.29 -11.07 -8.23
C VAL A 4 13.57 -12.54 -8.55
N PRO A 5 12.72 -13.52 -8.15
CA PRO A 5 12.92 -14.92 -8.53
C PRO A 5 12.94 -15.17 -10.05
N ASP A 6 12.15 -14.40 -10.80
CA ASP A 6 12.06 -14.52 -12.25
C ASP A 6 13.30 -13.91 -12.95
N LYS A 7 14.02 -12.99 -12.28
CA LYS A 7 15.17 -12.28 -12.85
C LYS A 7 16.52 -12.86 -12.43
N VAL A 8 16.65 -13.29 -11.17
CA VAL A 8 17.89 -13.82 -10.58
C VAL A 8 17.94 -15.35 -10.63
N GLY A 9 16.81 -15.99 -10.96
CA GLY A 9 16.67 -17.43 -11.05
C GLY A 9 16.17 -18.08 -9.75
N PRO A 10 15.40 -19.18 -9.87
CA PRO A 10 14.76 -19.82 -8.72
C PRO A 10 15.74 -20.50 -7.76
N VAL A 11 16.92 -20.92 -8.23
CA VAL A 11 17.95 -21.59 -7.41
C VAL A 11 18.47 -20.65 -6.32
N HIS A 12 18.95 -19.46 -6.70
CA HIS A 12 19.36 -18.44 -5.73
C HIS A 12 18.22 -18.00 -4.81
N CYS A 13 16.99 -17.93 -5.31
CA CYS A 13 15.86 -17.40 -4.53
C CYS A 13 15.17 -18.42 -3.61
N ARG A 14 15.28 -19.73 -3.87
CA ARG A 14 14.61 -20.78 -3.07
C ARG A 14 15.57 -21.58 -2.20
N GLU A 15 16.82 -21.68 -2.59
CA GLU A 15 17.81 -22.55 -1.92
C GLU A 15 18.81 -21.75 -1.07
N THR A 16 18.73 -20.41 -1.10
CA THR A 16 19.60 -19.54 -0.30
C THR A 16 18.81 -18.50 0.49
N ASP A 17 19.45 -17.91 1.49
CA ASP A 17 18.91 -16.79 2.29
C ASP A 17 18.91 -15.44 1.54
N PHE A 18 19.26 -15.41 0.24
CA PHE A 18 19.36 -14.19 -0.56
C PHE A 18 18.12 -13.30 -0.46
N LEU A 19 16.92 -13.85 -0.72
CA LEU A 19 15.69 -13.06 -0.65
C LEU A 19 15.43 -12.52 0.75
N LYS A 20 15.77 -13.27 1.79
CA LYS A 20 15.60 -12.83 3.18
C LYS A 20 16.51 -11.64 3.48
N LYS A 21 17.80 -11.74 3.13
CA LYS A 21 18.79 -10.66 3.32
C LYS A 21 18.49 -9.45 2.45
N LEU A 22 18.12 -9.65 1.19
CA LEU A 22 17.73 -8.57 0.29
C LEU A 22 16.48 -7.84 0.78
N ASN A 23 15.44 -8.57 1.22
CA ASN A 23 14.25 -7.93 1.79
C ASN A 23 14.57 -7.20 3.10
N ALA A 24 15.47 -7.73 3.93
CA ALA A 24 15.90 -7.05 5.15
C ALA A 24 16.52 -5.68 4.81
N VAL A 25 17.42 -5.60 3.83
CA VAL A 25 18.05 -4.33 3.44
C VAL A 25 17.08 -3.39 2.70
N VAL A 26 16.24 -3.91 1.80
CA VAL A 26 15.34 -3.09 0.97
C VAL A 26 14.19 -2.49 1.76
N TRP A 27 13.64 -3.22 2.74
CA TRP A 27 12.41 -2.82 3.44
C TRP A 27 12.65 -2.32 4.86
N ASP A 28 13.92 -2.18 5.27
CA ASP A 28 14.24 -1.55 6.53
C ASP A 28 13.84 -0.07 6.51
N SER A 29 12.99 0.33 7.45
CA SER A 29 12.56 1.73 7.59
C SER A 29 13.60 2.60 8.29
N ASP A 30 14.57 1.98 8.96
CA ASP A 30 15.50 2.64 9.86
C ASP A 30 16.89 2.86 9.23
N LEU A 31 17.12 2.27 8.05
CA LEU A 31 18.31 2.51 7.26
C LEU A 31 18.30 3.91 6.66
N ASP A 32 19.46 4.55 6.71
CA ASP A 32 19.75 5.73 5.91
C ASP A 32 20.23 5.36 4.50
N PRO A 33 20.25 6.32 3.56
CA PRO A 33 20.73 6.08 2.21
C PRO A 33 22.13 5.45 2.13
N THR A 34 23.02 5.75 3.09
CA THR A 34 24.40 5.26 3.11
C THR A 34 24.51 3.84 3.66
N GLU A 35 23.75 3.53 4.70
CA GLU A 35 23.62 2.19 5.28
C GLU A 35 22.91 1.26 4.29
N PHE A 36 21.89 1.75 3.57
CA PHE A 36 21.26 1.01 2.48
C PHE A 36 22.26 0.65 1.39
N VAL A 37 23.07 1.61 0.92
CA VAL A 37 24.09 1.36 -0.12
C VAL A 37 25.08 0.30 0.35
N SER A 38 25.61 0.44 1.57
CA SER A 38 26.54 -0.51 2.16
C SER A 38 25.94 -1.90 2.33
N GLY A 39 24.69 -1.98 2.83
CA GLY A 39 23.96 -3.24 3.00
C GLY A 39 23.62 -3.90 1.66
N TRP A 40 23.26 -3.12 0.65
CA TRP A 40 23.00 -3.63 -0.70
C TRP A 40 24.27 -4.23 -1.30
N GLU A 41 25.39 -3.51 -1.25
CA GLU A 41 26.69 -3.98 -1.75
C GLU A 41 27.15 -5.26 -1.04
N ALA A 42 26.98 -5.33 0.29
CA ALA A 42 27.29 -6.53 1.07
C ALA A 42 26.47 -7.74 0.60
N VAL A 43 25.16 -7.57 0.35
CA VAL A 43 24.30 -8.64 -0.19
C VAL A 43 24.72 -9.01 -1.61
N MET A 44 24.99 -8.05 -2.49
CA MET A 44 25.41 -8.35 -3.86
C MET A 44 26.71 -9.16 -3.89
N LYS A 45 27.68 -8.80 -3.04
CA LYS A 45 28.97 -9.48 -2.92
C LYS A 45 28.83 -10.90 -2.36
N GLU A 46 28.03 -11.08 -1.31
CA GLU A 46 27.82 -12.39 -0.68
C GLU A 46 27.28 -13.43 -1.67
N PHE A 47 26.36 -13.02 -2.55
CA PHE A 47 25.73 -13.90 -3.52
C PHE A 47 26.38 -13.87 -4.91
N SER A 48 27.52 -13.18 -5.08
CA SER A 48 28.23 -13.04 -6.36
C SER A 48 27.35 -12.45 -7.49
N LEU A 49 26.51 -11.46 -7.14
CA LEU A 49 25.56 -10.80 -8.04
C LEU A 49 25.96 -9.36 -8.42
N GLU A 50 27.20 -8.98 -8.16
CA GLU A 50 27.73 -7.61 -8.38
C GLU A 50 27.59 -7.14 -9.83
N ASN A 51 27.73 -8.05 -10.79
CA ASN A 51 27.64 -7.75 -12.23
C ASN A 51 26.27 -8.09 -12.84
N HIS A 52 25.24 -8.34 -12.03
CA HIS A 52 23.93 -8.72 -12.55
C HIS A 52 23.19 -7.50 -13.11
N ASP A 53 23.03 -7.41 -14.44
CA ASP A 53 22.47 -6.25 -15.15
C ASP A 53 21.18 -5.68 -14.54
N TRP A 54 20.21 -6.56 -14.26
CA TRP A 54 18.95 -6.13 -13.67
C TRP A 54 19.10 -5.55 -12.25
N LEU A 55 19.94 -6.14 -11.39
CA LEU A 55 20.18 -5.64 -10.04
C LEU A 55 20.96 -4.33 -10.08
N SER A 56 21.93 -4.22 -10.99
CA SER A 56 22.65 -2.97 -11.28
C SER A 56 21.70 -1.86 -11.75
N TYR A 57 20.75 -2.17 -12.63
CA TYR A 57 19.70 -1.23 -13.02
C TYR A 57 18.81 -0.82 -11.84
N MET A 58 18.32 -1.79 -11.06
CA MET A 58 17.47 -1.51 -9.89
C MET A 58 18.20 -0.62 -8.87
N PHE A 59 19.49 -0.83 -8.69
CA PHE A 59 20.34 0.01 -7.83
C PHE A 59 20.54 1.42 -8.39
N LYS A 60 20.68 1.60 -9.72
CA LYS A 60 20.77 2.93 -10.35
C LYS A 60 19.52 3.77 -10.06
N ILE A 61 18.34 3.14 -10.05
CA ILE A 61 17.07 3.82 -9.78
C ILE A 61 16.66 3.77 -8.29
N LYS A 62 17.55 3.42 -7.35
CA LYS A 62 17.23 3.24 -5.92
C LYS A 62 16.44 4.39 -5.28
N HIS A 63 16.76 5.63 -5.64
CA HIS A 63 16.08 6.83 -5.15
C HIS A 63 14.59 6.91 -5.52
N LYS A 64 14.10 6.06 -6.46
CA LYS A 64 12.70 6.01 -6.89
C LYS A 64 11.85 4.96 -6.17
N TRP A 65 12.45 4.05 -5.42
CA TRP A 65 11.69 2.91 -4.85
C TRP A 65 12.19 2.41 -3.50
N ILE A 66 13.36 2.86 -3.02
CA ILE A 66 13.90 2.46 -1.73
C ILE A 66 13.36 3.39 -0.62
N PRO A 67 12.71 2.84 0.44
CA PRO A 67 12.15 3.61 1.55
C PRO A 67 13.13 4.58 2.22
N ALA A 68 14.42 4.22 2.36
CA ALA A 68 15.45 5.07 2.97
C ALA A 68 15.57 6.46 2.33
N TYR A 69 15.24 6.59 1.04
CA TYR A 69 15.29 7.85 0.27
C TYR A 69 14.01 8.69 0.40
N PHE A 70 12.99 8.17 1.08
CA PHE A 70 11.68 8.81 1.22
C PHE A 70 11.34 9.17 2.67
N ARG A 71 12.30 9.03 3.59
CA ARG A 71 12.08 9.24 5.03
C ARG A 71 11.69 10.67 5.38
N ASP A 72 12.09 11.65 4.57
CA ASP A 72 11.72 13.06 4.77
C ASP A 72 10.41 13.44 4.06
N LEU A 73 9.79 12.52 3.31
CA LEU A 73 8.52 12.77 2.63
C LEU A 73 7.36 12.16 3.41
N PHE A 74 6.33 12.96 3.67
CA PHE A 74 5.10 12.47 4.26
C PHE A 74 4.40 11.51 3.29
N MET A 75 4.54 10.22 3.58
CA MET A 75 3.97 9.12 2.80
C MET A 75 2.86 8.41 3.55
N GLY A 76 2.59 8.77 4.81
CA GLY A 76 1.54 8.17 5.64
C GLY A 76 1.61 6.64 5.71
N ALA A 77 2.82 6.11 5.85
CA ALA A 77 3.15 4.67 5.83
C ALA A 77 2.81 3.93 4.52
N LEU A 78 2.54 4.64 3.41
CA LEU A 78 2.11 4.05 2.13
C LEU A 78 3.22 3.39 1.32
N LEU A 79 4.50 3.68 1.63
CA LEU A 79 5.66 3.13 0.93
C LEU A 79 5.74 1.60 0.93
N ARG A 80 5.12 0.95 1.92
CA ARG A 80 5.22 -0.51 2.14
C ARG A 80 4.01 -1.30 1.65
N VAL A 81 2.95 -0.64 1.16
CA VAL A 81 1.64 -1.27 0.96
C VAL A 81 1.17 -1.24 -0.50
N THR A 82 1.58 -2.24 -1.28
CA THR A 82 0.80 -2.60 -2.48
C THR A 82 -0.58 -3.13 -2.11
N SER A 83 -0.78 -3.52 -0.83
CA SER A 83 -2.06 -4.01 -0.30
C SER A 83 -3.20 -3.01 -0.44
N ARG A 84 -2.94 -1.69 -0.47
CA ARG A 84 -3.99 -0.71 -0.75
C ARG A 84 -4.49 -0.81 -2.19
N SER A 85 -3.58 -0.69 -3.16
CA SER A 85 -3.95 -0.86 -4.57
C SER A 85 -4.52 -2.25 -4.86
N GLU A 86 -3.98 -3.30 -4.22
CA GLU A 86 -4.47 -4.68 -4.37
C GLU A 86 -5.85 -4.86 -3.73
N GLY A 87 -6.09 -4.23 -2.58
CA GLY A 87 -7.37 -4.27 -1.85
C GLY A 87 -8.46 -3.49 -2.57
N GLU A 88 -8.17 -2.26 -3.00
CA GLU A 88 -9.07 -1.46 -3.83
C GLU A 88 -9.37 -2.18 -5.14
N ASN A 89 -8.34 -2.67 -5.84
CA ASN A 89 -8.55 -3.44 -7.07
C ASN A 89 -9.41 -4.68 -6.81
N ASN A 90 -9.15 -5.43 -5.74
CA ASN A 90 -9.97 -6.59 -5.38
C ASN A 90 -11.43 -6.20 -5.09
N PHE A 91 -11.65 -5.12 -4.35
CA PHE A 91 -12.99 -4.60 -4.05
C PHE A 91 -13.72 -4.24 -5.35
N PHE A 92 -13.15 -3.37 -6.19
CA PHE A 92 -13.76 -2.92 -7.43
C PHE A 92 -13.88 -4.01 -8.49
N CYS A 93 -13.02 -5.04 -8.49
CA CYS A 93 -13.17 -6.20 -9.36
C CYS A 93 -14.48 -6.98 -9.11
N HIS A 94 -15.11 -6.85 -7.93
CA HIS A 94 -16.43 -7.44 -7.69
C HIS A 94 -17.58 -6.66 -8.33
N PHE A 95 -17.36 -5.38 -8.62
CA PHE A 95 -18.36 -4.49 -9.22
C PHE A 95 -18.15 -4.28 -10.72
N THR A 96 -16.96 -4.55 -11.24
CA THR A 96 -16.59 -4.28 -12.64
C THR A 96 -16.38 -5.58 -13.42
N ASN A 97 -16.76 -5.59 -14.71
CA ASN A 97 -16.51 -6.69 -15.63
C ASN A 97 -16.07 -6.09 -16.98
N PRO A 98 -15.06 -6.66 -17.68
CA PRO A 98 -14.63 -6.16 -19.00
C PRO A 98 -15.73 -5.98 -20.05
N HIS A 99 -16.88 -6.64 -19.89
CA HIS A 99 -17.99 -6.63 -20.84
C HIS A 99 -19.12 -5.66 -20.47
N VAL A 100 -18.98 -4.82 -19.44
CA VAL A 100 -20.02 -3.84 -19.08
C VAL A 100 -19.99 -2.62 -20.00
N THR A 101 -21.17 -2.05 -20.28
CA THR A 101 -21.26 -0.76 -20.98
C THR A 101 -20.79 0.39 -20.08
N LEU A 102 -20.48 1.55 -20.65
CA LEU A 102 -20.07 2.73 -19.86
C LEU A 102 -21.16 3.17 -18.85
N VAL A 103 -22.43 3.10 -19.24
CA VAL A 103 -23.56 3.44 -18.37
C VAL A 103 -23.67 2.46 -17.22
N GLU A 104 -23.53 1.17 -17.50
CA GLU A 104 -23.54 0.12 -16.48
C GLU A 104 -22.32 0.23 -15.55
N PHE A 105 -21.15 0.57 -16.09
CA PHE A 105 -19.96 0.84 -15.28
C PHE A 105 -20.20 1.97 -14.29
N ALA A 106 -20.76 3.11 -14.73
CA ALA A 106 -21.03 4.26 -13.86
C ALA A 106 -21.97 3.88 -12.70
N LEU A 107 -23.08 3.19 -12.99
CA LEU A 107 -24.03 2.74 -11.97
C LEU A 107 -23.41 1.75 -10.98
N ARG A 108 -22.57 0.83 -11.47
CA ARG A 108 -21.88 -0.15 -10.61
C ARG A 108 -20.77 0.50 -9.79
N TYR A 109 -20.11 1.52 -10.32
CA TYR A 109 -19.11 2.30 -9.61
C TYR A 109 -19.74 3.08 -8.45
N ASP A 110 -20.87 3.74 -8.69
CA ASP A 110 -21.63 4.42 -7.62
C ASP A 110 -22.07 3.43 -6.53
N SER A 111 -22.56 2.25 -6.93
CA SER A 111 -22.91 1.18 -5.99
C SER A 111 -21.71 0.69 -5.17
N ALA A 112 -20.52 0.63 -5.79
CA ALA A 112 -19.28 0.26 -5.10
C ALA A 112 -18.88 1.35 -4.07
N LEU A 113 -18.99 2.62 -4.43
CA LEU A 113 -18.74 3.74 -3.51
C LEU A 113 -19.70 3.70 -2.31
N ASP A 114 -20.98 3.45 -2.54
CA ASP A 114 -21.96 3.34 -1.46
C ASP A 114 -21.70 2.14 -0.55
N ALA A 115 -21.28 1.00 -1.10
CA ALA A 115 -20.85 -0.15 -0.32
C ALA A 115 -19.61 0.18 0.54
N GLN A 116 -18.63 0.90 -0.01
CA GLN A 116 -17.43 1.33 0.73
C GLN A 116 -17.78 2.30 1.86
N ARG A 117 -18.67 3.28 1.60
CA ARG A 117 -19.19 4.21 2.61
C ARG A 117 -19.92 3.47 3.72
N HIS A 118 -20.76 2.50 3.38
CA HIS A 118 -21.48 1.69 4.35
C HIS A 118 -20.53 0.87 5.23
N GLU A 119 -19.51 0.22 4.64
CA GLU A 119 -18.51 -0.52 5.42
C GLU A 119 -17.73 0.41 6.37
N GLN A 120 -17.38 1.61 5.90
CA GLN A 120 -16.72 2.62 6.71
C GLN A 120 -17.61 3.08 7.89
N ASP A 121 -18.89 3.33 7.66
CA ASP A 121 -19.84 3.69 8.72
C ASP A 121 -19.98 2.57 9.77
N GLU A 122 -20.02 1.31 9.34
CA GLU A 122 -20.05 0.16 10.24
C GLU A 122 -18.77 0.06 11.08
N LEU A 123 -17.60 0.35 10.49
CA LEU A 123 -16.33 0.42 11.22
C LEU A 123 -16.32 1.58 12.23
N VAL A 124 -16.82 2.75 11.85
CA VAL A 124 -16.96 3.91 12.75
C VAL A 124 -17.89 3.57 13.92
N LYS A 125 -19.02 2.91 13.67
CA LYS A 125 -19.95 2.44 14.72
C LYS A 125 -19.26 1.47 15.69
N LYS A 126 -18.45 0.53 15.19
CA LYS A 126 -17.70 -0.43 16.00
C LYS A 126 -16.56 0.23 16.79
N SER A 127 -15.99 1.32 16.25
CA SER A 127 -14.86 2.06 16.86
C SER A 127 -15.29 3.06 17.96
N LYS A 128 -16.55 3.04 18.42
CA LYS A 128 -17.04 3.94 19.48
C LYS A 128 -16.40 3.70 20.85
N ASN A 129 -15.99 2.46 21.13
CA ASN A 129 -15.34 2.12 22.40
C ASN A 129 -13.91 2.67 22.43
N LEU A 130 -13.45 3.09 23.60
CA LEU A 130 -12.07 3.48 23.78
C LEU A 130 -11.20 2.21 23.74
N PRO A 131 -10.08 2.22 22.99
CA PRO A 131 -9.17 1.08 23.00
C PRO A 131 -8.53 0.94 24.39
N SER A 132 -8.17 -0.29 24.75
CA SER A 132 -7.47 -0.55 26.02
C SER A 132 -6.08 0.06 25.99
N LEU A 133 -5.71 0.72 27.08
CA LEU A 133 -4.35 1.22 27.29
C LEU A 133 -3.46 0.09 27.81
N VAL A 134 -2.18 0.10 27.45
CA VAL A 134 -1.16 -0.84 27.96
C VAL A 134 -0.17 -0.17 28.90
N THR A 135 -0.04 1.15 28.84
CA THR A 135 0.77 1.95 29.76
C THR A 135 -0.09 2.95 30.54
N PRO A 136 0.38 3.45 31.70
CA PRO A 136 -0.30 4.52 32.43
C PRO A 136 0.01 5.93 31.89
N LEU A 137 0.66 6.06 30.73
CA LEU A 137 1.08 7.35 30.18
C LEU A 137 -0.12 8.18 29.70
N GLN A 138 -0.19 9.45 30.12
CA GLN A 138 -1.25 10.37 29.66
C GLN A 138 -1.18 10.61 28.15
N LEU A 139 0.04 10.58 27.59
CA LEU A 139 0.30 10.62 26.15
C LEU A 139 -0.44 9.49 25.39
N GLU A 140 -0.44 8.27 25.93
CA GLU A 140 -1.20 7.15 25.35
C GLU A 140 -2.71 7.38 25.43
N LYS A 141 -3.18 7.86 26.58
CA LYS A 141 -4.59 8.21 26.78
C LYS A 141 -5.04 9.28 25.78
N GLN A 142 -4.26 10.34 25.58
CA GLN A 142 -4.57 11.39 24.61
C GLN A 142 -4.63 10.85 23.18
N ALA A 143 -3.65 10.03 22.79
CA ALA A 143 -3.62 9.34 21.50
C ALA A 143 -4.85 8.44 21.29
N SER A 144 -5.30 7.74 22.34
CA SER A 144 -6.49 6.86 22.29
C SER A 144 -7.78 7.61 21.99
N LEU A 145 -7.86 8.89 22.36
CA LEU A 145 -9.02 9.74 22.11
C LEU A 145 -9.01 10.27 20.69
N PHE A 146 -7.83 10.62 20.16
CA PHE A 146 -7.68 11.24 18.86
C PHE A 146 -7.63 10.25 17.68
N TYR A 147 -6.78 9.22 17.75
CA TYR A 147 -6.49 8.35 16.62
C TYR A 147 -7.58 7.33 16.34
N THR A 148 -7.79 6.98 15.06
CA THR A 148 -8.54 5.76 14.72
C THR A 148 -7.93 4.53 15.41
N HIS A 149 -8.73 3.49 15.70
CA HIS A 149 -8.22 2.31 16.41
C HIS A 149 -6.97 1.70 15.75
N ALA A 150 -6.95 1.59 14.42
CA ALA A 150 -5.80 1.04 13.70
C ALA A 150 -4.52 1.83 13.98
N LEU A 151 -4.58 3.15 13.87
CA LEU A 151 -3.43 4.03 14.12
C LEU A 151 -3.07 4.10 15.59
N PHE A 152 -4.06 4.05 16.48
CA PHE A 152 -3.82 3.99 17.91
C PHE A 152 -2.98 2.75 18.27
N TYR A 153 -3.26 1.58 17.68
CA TYR A 153 -2.46 0.38 17.95
C TYR A 153 -1.03 0.46 17.40
N GLU A 154 -0.81 1.16 16.29
CA GLU A 154 0.55 1.46 15.81
C GLU A 154 1.28 2.42 16.76
N PHE A 155 0.59 3.48 17.20
CA PHE A 155 1.11 4.40 18.20
C PHE A 155 1.40 3.70 19.55
N GLN A 156 0.52 2.80 19.98
CA GLN A 156 0.63 2.08 21.24
C GLN A 156 1.88 1.19 21.28
N GLN A 157 2.25 0.57 20.15
CA GLN A 157 3.51 -0.18 20.02
C GLN A 157 4.73 0.73 20.22
N GLU A 158 4.70 1.95 19.67
CA GLU A 158 5.77 2.92 19.91
C GLU A 158 5.81 3.38 21.38
N CYS A 159 4.64 3.57 21.99
CA CYS A 159 4.50 3.98 23.39
C CYS A 159 4.99 2.91 24.38
N GLU A 160 4.70 1.64 24.10
CA GLU A 160 5.22 0.51 24.86
C GLU A 160 6.74 0.38 24.70
N ALA A 161 7.24 0.45 23.46
CA ALA A 161 8.67 0.38 23.17
C ALA A 161 9.46 1.52 23.82
N THR A 162 8.89 2.72 23.94
CA THR A 162 9.48 3.81 24.73
C THR A 162 9.80 3.38 26.16
N CYS A 163 9.00 2.50 26.77
CA CYS A 163 9.19 2.12 28.16
C CYS A 163 10.27 1.06 28.38
N PHE A 164 10.54 0.22 27.38
CA PHE A 164 11.35 -0.99 27.56
C PHE A 164 12.55 -1.08 26.60
N ALA A 165 12.53 -0.36 25.47
CA ALA A 165 13.55 -0.47 24.43
C ALA A 165 14.49 0.75 24.36
N CYS A 166 14.09 1.92 24.87
CA CYS A 166 14.87 3.16 24.74
C CYS A 166 15.66 3.52 26.00
N GLY A 167 16.85 4.10 25.81
CA GLY A 167 17.67 4.69 26.87
C GLY A 167 18.46 5.92 26.36
N ILE A 168 18.92 6.78 27.28
CA ILE A 168 19.83 7.89 26.94
C ILE A 168 21.26 7.38 26.93
N GLU A 169 21.95 7.58 25.80
CA GLU A 169 23.40 7.39 25.71
C GLU A 169 24.14 8.68 26.07
N SER A 170 23.68 9.83 25.53
CA SER A 170 24.23 11.14 25.87
C SER A 170 23.19 12.26 25.75
N CYS A 171 23.47 13.37 26.43
CA CYS A 171 22.64 14.57 26.44
C CYS A 171 23.55 15.79 26.46
N ASN A 172 23.33 16.71 25.53
CA ASN A 172 23.99 18.00 25.48
C ASN A 172 22.93 19.10 25.47
N SER A 173 22.96 19.97 26.49
CA SER A 173 22.16 21.19 26.52
C SER A 173 23.11 22.39 26.61
N CYS A 174 23.12 23.24 25.60
CA CYS A 174 23.79 24.54 25.70
C CYS A 174 22.88 25.49 26.48
N TYR A 175 23.41 26.07 27.56
CA TYR A 175 22.63 26.98 28.41
C TYR A 175 22.25 28.23 27.61
N GLY A 176 20.97 28.39 27.27
CA GLY A 176 20.43 29.59 26.60
C GLY A 176 19.96 29.41 25.15
N ASP A 177 20.16 28.25 24.52
CA ASP A 177 19.81 28.04 23.11
C ASP A 177 18.35 27.58 22.89
N GLY A 178 17.60 27.29 23.96
CA GLY A 178 16.20 26.84 23.88
C GLY A 178 16.00 25.42 23.34
N GLU A 179 17.07 24.78 22.84
CA GLU A 179 17.08 23.41 22.34
C GLU A 179 17.98 22.49 23.18
N GLU A 180 17.53 21.26 23.37
CA GLU A 180 18.29 20.19 24.01
C GLU A 180 18.51 19.05 23.02
N PHE A 181 19.74 18.54 22.99
CA PHE A 181 20.16 17.47 22.09
C PHE A 181 20.35 16.17 22.86
N TYR A 182 19.69 15.12 22.42
CA TYR A 182 19.73 13.80 23.02
C TYR A 182 20.17 12.75 22.01
N VAL A 183 21.03 11.84 22.44
CA VAL A 183 21.30 10.59 21.72
C VAL A 183 20.58 9.47 22.45
N VAL A 184 19.55 8.93 21.79
CA VAL A 184 18.70 7.85 22.33
C VAL A 184 19.13 6.53 21.70
N TYR A 185 19.55 5.59 22.53
CA TYR A 185 19.81 4.21 22.11
C TYR A 185 18.50 3.42 22.13
N ASP A 186 18.15 2.79 21.01
CA ASP A 186 17.08 1.80 20.91
C ASP A 186 17.68 0.39 20.90
N ASN A 187 17.42 -0.39 21.94
CA ASN A 187 17.93 -1.74 22.13
C ASN A 187 17.28 -2.78 21.19
N GLU A 188 16.01 -2.58 20.79
CA GLU A 188 15.35 -3.46 19.82
C GLU A 188 15.94 -3.26 18.42
N ARG A 189 16.20 -1.99 18.06
CA ARG A 189 16.80 -1.62 16.76
C ARG A 189 18.33 -1.66 16.77
N ARG A 190 18.93 -1.76 17.96
CA ARG A 190 20.39 -1.74 18.21
C ARG A 190 21.10 -0.55 17.56
N LYS A 191 20.50 0.63 17.66
CA LYS A 191 20.95 1.84 16.97
C LYS A 191 20.68 3.10 17.79
N ASN A 192 21.52 4.11 17.60
CA ASN A 192 21.37 5.44 18.16
C ASN A 192 20.56 6.37 17.25
N TYR A 193 19.76 7.22 17.89
CA TYR A 193 18.94 8.22 17.23
C TYR A 193 19.11 9.57 17.90
N ASP A 194 19.39 10.58 17.08
CA ASP A 194 19.45 11.96 17.53
C ASP A 194 18.02 12.49 17.70
N VAL A 195 17.75 13.05 18.87
CA VAL A 195 16.48 13.72 19.18
C VAL A 195 16.79 15.14 19.62
N ILE A 196 16.17 16.10 18.94
CA ILE A 196 16.24 17.51 19.30
C ILE A 196 14.93 17.87 19.97
N PHE A 197 14.98 18.49 21.15
CA PHE A 197 13.82 18.92 21.92
C PHE A 197 13.87 20.44 22.13
N ASP A 198 12.86 21.14 21.61
CA ASP A 198 12.63 22.57 21.83
C ASP A 198 11.88 22.76 23.16
N THR A 199 12.55 23.39 24.10
CA THR A 199 12.05 23.64 25.47
C THR A 199 10.94 24.69 25.54
N SER A 200 10.82 25.54 24.53
CA SER A 200 9.81 26.61 24.48
C SER A 200 8.47 26.11 23.94
N SER A 201 8.52 25.25 22.92
CA SER A 201 7.32 24.76 22.22
C SER A 201 6.97 23.30 22.53
N ASN A 202 7.81 22.60 23.29
CA ASN A 202 7.75 21.15 23.51
C ASN A 202 7.78 20.34 22.21
N HIS A 203 8.32 20.95 21.15
CA HIS A 203 8.50 20.31 19.87
C HIS A 203 9.74 19.44 19.87
N SER A 204 9.70 18.34 19.13
CA SER A 204 10.83 17.46 18.95
C SER A 204 10.92 16.92 17.54
N THR A 205 12.15 16.72 17.08
CA THR A 205 12.48 16.02 15.83
C THR A 205 13.40 14.86 16.14
N CYS A 206 13.34 13.79 15.34
CA CYS A 206 14.20 12.63 15.52
C CYS A 206 14.79 12.18 14.19
N SER A 207 16.05 11.73 14.20
CA SER A 207 16.74 11.23 13.01
C SER A 207 16.08 9.99 12.39
N CYS A 208 15.21 9.28 13.12
CA CYS A 208 14.42 8.17 12.54
C CYS A 208 13.31 8.64 11.56
N ARG A 209 12.94 9.93 11.60
CA ARG A 209 11.95 10.56 10.71
C ARG A 209 10.55 9.88 10.65
N LYS A 210 10.18 9.09 11.67
CA LYS A 210 8.88 8.37 11.66
C LYS A 210 7.69 9.34 11.63
N PHE A 211 7.77 10.46 12.33
CA PHE A 211 6.69 11.44 12.30
C PHE A 211 6.60 12.13 10.94
N GLU A 212 7.72 12.50 10.35
CA GLU A 212 7.78 13.13 9.04
C GLU A 212 7.29 12.19 7.93
N SER A 213 7.63 10.91 7.99
CA SER A 213 7.26 9.91 6.97
C SER A 213 5.87 9.30 7.17
N GLU A 214 5.45 9.04 8.41
CA GLU A 214 4.22 8.30 8.74
C GLU A 214 3.18 9.16 9.47
N GLY A 215 3.58 10.27 10.08
CA GLY A 215 2.70 11.13 10.89
C GLY A 215 2.40 10.58 12.27
N ILE A 216 3.18 9.60 12.73
CA ILE A 216 3.09 8.98 14.06
C ILE A 216 4.38 9.26 14.81
N LEU A 217 4.28 9.73 16.05
CA LEU A 217 5.44 9.94 16.91
C LEU A 217 6.20 8.63 17.16
N CYS A 218 7.52 8.65 17.00
CA CYS A 218 8.37 7.50 17.31
C CYS A 218 8.59 7.35 18.81
N ARG A 219 8.92 6.12 19.20
CA ARG A 219 9.37 5.78 20.55
C ARG A 219 10.50 6.67 21.09
N HIS A 220 11.40 7.19 20.24
CA HIS A 220 12.51 8.05 20.66
C HIS A 220 12.05 9.44 21.11
N ILE A 221 11.15 10.07 20.36
CA ILE A 221 10.55 11.36 20.76
C ILE A 221 9.70 11.14 22.01
N LEU A 222 8.88 10.08 22.02
CA LEU A 222 8.05 9.73 23.17
C LEU A 222 8.90 9.48 24.43
N PHE A 223 10.09 8.91 24.29
CA PHE A 223 11.03 8.71 25.39
C PHE A 223 11.48 10.03 26.02
N ILE A 224 11.88 11.00 25.20
CA ILE A 224 12.26 12.33 25.68
C ILE A 224 11.07 13.04 26.32
N MET A 225 9.91 13.05 25.65
CA MET A 225 8.69 13.69 26.19
C MET A 225 8.24 13.08 27.53
N LYS A 226 8.34 11.75 27.67
CA LYS A 226 8.09 11.04 28.92
C LYS A 226 9.08 11.47 30.00
N GLY A 227 10.38 11.54 29.68
CA GLY A 227 11.42 11.99 30.61
C GLY A 227 11.23 13.45 31.07
N LYS A 228 10.61 14.28 30.22
CA LYS A 228 10.21 15.66 30.53
C LYS A 228 8.85 15.78 31.24
N PHE A 229 8.21 14.66 31.58
CA PHE A 229 6.90 14.61 32.24
C PHE A 229 5.79 15.35 31.47
N LEU A 230 5.85 15.36 30.14
CA LEU A 230 4.76 15.91 29.33
C LEU A 230 3.52 15.03 29.45
N CYS A 231 2.40 15.66 29.81
CA CYS A 231 1.10 15.00 29.89
C CYS A 231 0.32 15.09 28.57
N GLU A 232 0.68 16.03 27.70
CA GLU A 232 -0.01 16.27 26.43
C GLU A 232 0.97 16.60 25.31
N PHE A 233 0.62 16.19 24.09
CA PHE A 233 1.35 16.55 22.88
C PHE A 233 0.99 17.96 22.40
N PRO A 234 1.96 18.70 21.84
CA PRO A 234 1.69 19.83 20.98
C PRO A 234 0.72 19.47 19.84
N SER A 235 -0.20 20.37 19.52
CA SER A 235 -1.26 20.15 18.53
C SER A 235 -0.74 19.76 17.13
N LYS A 236 0.49 20.16 16.77
CA LYS A 236 1.11 19.81 15.50
C LYS A 236 1.26 18.30 15.26
N TYR A 237 1.31 17.50 16.32
CA TYR A 237 1.45 16.04 16.20
C TYR A 237 0.12 15.34 15.90
N PHE A 238 -0.98 16.07 15.91
CA PHE A 238 -2.32 15.55 15.62
C PHE A 238 -2.75 15.90 14.20
N LEU A 239 -2.31 15.07 13.25
CA LEU A 239 -2.70 15.24 11.86
C LEU A 239 -4.17 14.84 11.65
N ARG A 240 -4.96 15.73 11.05
CA ARG A 240 -6.39 15.49 10.77
C ARG A 240 -6.65 14.17 10.04
N ARG A 241 -5.78 13.80 9.10
CA ARG A 241 -5.83 12.53 8.36
C ARG A 241 -5.97 11.31 9.29
N TRP A 242 -5.38 11.37 10.46
CA TRP A 242 -5.30 10.27 11.43
C TRP A 242 -6.37 10.34 12.52
N SER A 243 -7.17 11.41 12.55
CA SER A 243 -8.25 11.60 13.51
C SER A 243 -9.42 10.65 13.27
N LYS A 244 -10.09 10.21 14.35
CA LYS A 244 -11.41 9.55 14.30
C LYS A 244 -12.47 10.41 13.62
N ASP A 245 -12.28 11.73 13.62
CA ASP A 245 -13.23 12.70 13.09
C ASP A 245 -12.85 13.19 11.69
N ALA A 246 -11.88 12.54 11.02
CA ALA A 246 -11.40 12.93 9.69
C ALA A 246 -12.54 13.14 8.67
N LEU A 247 -13.61 12.34 8.77
CA LEU A 247 -14.78 12.35 7.88
C LEU A 247 -15.95 13.22 8.36
N LYS A 248 -15.93 13.74 9.60
CA LYS A 248 -17.08 14.47 10.19
C LYS A 248 -17.20 15.92 9.76
N GLN A 249 -16.16 16.48 9.15
CA GLN A 249 -16.24 17.77 8.49
C GLN A 249 -16.26 17.55 6.99
N PRO A 250 -17.11 18.27 6.23
CA PRO A 250 -16.97 18.30 4.78
C PRO A 250 -15.52 18.66 4.45
N MET A 251 -14.99 18.09 3.37
CA MET A 251 -13.68 18.43 2.84
C MET A 251 -13.72 19.89 2.32
N SER A 252 -13.83 20.86 3.23
CA SER A 252 -13.85 22.30 2.90
C SER A 252 -12.49 22.82 2.47
N ASN A 253 -11.44 21.98 2.58
CA ASN A 253 -10.05 22.33 2.30
C ASN A 253 -9.42 21.34 1.31
N PHE A 254 -10.20 20.75 0.40
CA PHE A 254 -9.64 20.72 -0.95
C PHE A 254 -9.61 22.21 -1.32
N GLU A 255 -8.42 22.80 -1.29
CA GLU A 255 -8.17 23.98 -2.12
C GLU A 255 -8.89 23.77 -3.43
N GLU A 256 -9.61 24.80 -3.87
CA GLU A 256 -10.16 24.99 -5.21
C GLU A 256 -9.24 24.38 -6.30
N TYR A 257 -9.26 23.07 -6.46
CA TYR A 257 -9.12 22.44 -7.76
C TYR A 257 -10.44 22.72 -8.43
N ASN A 258 -10.53 23.98 -8.81
CA ASN A 258 -11.45 24.70 -9.63
C ASN A 258 -12.59 23.79 -10.11
N LEU A 259 -13.51 23.45 -9.20
CA LEU A 259 -14.70 22.67 -9.53
C LEU A 259 -15.45 23.40 -10.64
N PHE A 260 -15.37 24.73 -10.63
CA PHE A 260 -15.80 25.60 -11.70
C PHE A 260 -15.11 25.28 -13.03
N GLU A 261 -13.78 25.18 -13.09
CA GLU A 261 -13.04 24.81 -14.30
C GLU A 261 -13.33 23.37 -14.75
N LEU A 262 -13.53 22.43 -13.83
CA LEU A 262 -13.92 21.06 -14.18
C LEU A 262 -15.34 21.02 -14.78
N VAL A 263 -16.28 21.74 -14.16
CA VAL A 263 -17.65 21.89 -14.64
C VAL A 263 -17.67 22.62 -15.99
N GLU A 264 -16.85 23.65 -16.16
CA GLU A 264 -16.69 24.38 -17.41
C GLU A 264 -16.13 23.46 -18.52
N LYS A 265 -15.06 22.71 -18.24
CA LYS A 265 -14.51 21.70 -19.17
C LYS A 265 -15.54 20.63 -19.55
N LEU A 266 -16.32 20.16 -18.59
CA LEU A 266 -17.41 19.19 -18.84
C LEU A 266 -18.55 19.79 -19.65
N SER A 267 -18.89 21.07 -19.45
CA SER A 267 -19.93 21.76 -20.21
C SER A 267 -19.53 22.00 -21.67
N VAL A 268 -18.27 22.39 -21.90
CA VAL A 268 -17.69 22.52 -23.25
C VAL A 268 -17.70 21.16 -23.96
N PHE A 269 -17.32 20.10 -23.25
CA PHE A 269 -17.36 18.73 -23.77
C PHE A 269 -18.78 18.28 -24.15
N GLU A 270 -19.79 18.60 -23.34
CA GLU A 270 -21.18 18.27 -23.65
C GLU A 270 -21.68 19.00 -24.91
N GLU A 271 -21.27 20.25 -25.14
CA GLU A 271 -21.58 20.99 -26.37
C GLU A 271 -20.91 20.40 -27.61
N GLU A 272 -19.65 19.95 -27.50
CA GLU A 272 -18.95 19.30 -28.61
C GLU A 272 -19.59 17.96 -29.01
N LEU A 273 -20.06 17.18 -28.02
CA LEU A 273 -20.83 15.96 -28.28
C LEU A 273 -22.18 16.25 -28.97
N LYS A 274 -22.85 17.34 -28.61
CA LYS A 274 -24.10 17.79 -29.26
C LYS A 274 -23.85 18.23 -30.71
N LYS A 275 -22.74 18.92 -30.98
CA LYS A 275 -22.32 19.32 -32.33
C LYS A 275 -22.02 18.11 -33.23
N LYS A 276 -21.36 17.07 -32.70
CA LYS A 276 -21.15 15.79 -33.43
C LYS A 276 -22.46 15.07 -33.76
N LYS A 277 -23.48 15.13 -32.88
CA LYS A 277 -24.81 14.53 -33.12
C LYS A 277 -25.69 15.26 -34.16
N CYS A 278 -25.47 16.55 -34.39
CA CYS A 278 -26.24 17.34 -35.37
C CYS A 278 -25.61 17.40 -36.78
N GLY A 279 -24.47 16.73 -37.00
CA GLY A 279 -23.72 16.76 -38.26
C GLY A 279 -24.01 15.63 -39.26
N GLU A 280 -25.03 14.79 -39.03
CA GLU A 280 -25.46 13.79 -40.01
C GLU A 280 -26.54 14.39 -40.93
N GLY A 281 -26.13 15.36 -41.74
CA GLY A 281 -26.99 16.00 -42.72
C GLY A 281 -26.25 17.09 -43.48
N GLU A 282 -25.92 16.76 -44.73
CA GLU A 282 -25.39 17.64 -45.78
C GLU A 282 -23.87 17.86 -45.83
N ALA A 283 -23.33 17.40 -46.96
CA ALA A 283 -21.96 17.46 -47.37
C ALA A 283 -21.50 18.90 -47.68
N THR A 284 -20.17 19.05 -47.65
CA THR A 284 -19.35 20.17 -48.17
C THR A 284 -19.26 21.45 -47.33
N ARG A 285 -18.32 21.46 -46.37
CA ARG A 285 -17.33 22.55 -46.22
C ARG A 285 -16.14 22.12 -45.37
N LYS A 286 -14.95 22.56 -45.78
CA LYS A 286 -13.70 22.44 -45.02
C LYS A 286 -13.89 23.15 -43.68
N ASP A 287 -13.77 22.44 -42.57
CA ASP A 287 -13.44 23.06 -41.28
C ASP A 287 -12.83 22.05 -40.31
N GLN A 288 -11.97 22.59 -39.44
CA GLN A 288 -11.15 21.89 -38.47
C GLN A 288 -12.00 21.09 -37.48
N THR A 289 -12.15 19.79 -37.72
CA THR A 289 -12.71 18.87 -36.72
C THR A 289 -11.60 18.44 -35.77
N ALA A 290 -11.71 18.77 -34.48
CA ALA A 290 -10.82 18.24 -33.45
C ALA A 290 -10.81 16.71 -33.52
N SER A 291 -9.62 16.12 -33.64
CA SER A 291 -9.42 14.69 -33.68
C SER A 291 -9.75 14.05 -32.33
N ASP A 292 -10.10 12.77 -32.29
CA ASP A 292 -10.35 12.08 -31.03
C ASP A 292 -9.12 12.10 -30.08
N ALA A 293 -7.91 12.32 -30.65
CA ALA A 293 -6.69 12.56 -29.90
C ALA A 293 -6.66 13.94 -29.21
N ASP A 294 -7.18 14.99 -29.87
CA ASP A 294 -7.30 16.34 -29.29
C ASP A 294 -8.28 16.35 -28.11
N ILE A 295 -9.34 15.54 -28.19
CA ILE A 295 -10.34 15.36 -27.11
C ILE A 295 -9.72 14.62 -25.91
N LEU A 296 -8.91 13.59 -26.14
CA LEU A 296 -8.19 12.87 -25.10
C LEU A 296 -7.12 13.75 -24.43
N GLU A 297 -6.44 14.60 -25.20
CA GLU A 297 -5.49 15.58 -24.68
C GLU A 297 -6.18 16.62 -23.78
N LEU A 298 -7.39 17.06 -24.14
CA LEU A 298 -8.20 17.98 -23.34
C LEU A 298 -8.67 17.37 -22.01
N LEU A 299 -9.00 16.06 -22.00
CA LEU A 299 -9.49 15.32 -20.82
C LEU A 299 -8.36 14.92 -19.85
N VAL A 300 -7.16 14.59 -20.36
CA VAL A 300 -6.07 13.99 -19.57
C VAL A 300 -4.90 14.97 -19.36
N GLY A 301 -4.88 16.10 -20.08
CA GLY A 301 -3.83 17.12 -19.96
C GLY A 301 -2.46 16.67 -20.49
N SER A 302 -2.41 15.61 -21.30
CA SER A 302 -1.18 15.02 -21.85
C SER A 302 -1.39 14.57 -23.29
N LYS A 303 -0.42 14.86 -24.17
CA LYS A 303 -0.41 14.38 -25.56
C LYS A 303 -0.29 12.85 -25.59
N SER A 304 -1.25 12.18 -26.20
CA SER A 304 -1.15 10.75 -26.46
C SER A 304 -0.11 10.51 -27.56
N GLY A 305 1.01 9.88 -27.21
CA GLY A 305 1.88 9.25 -28.20
C GLY A 305 1.15 8.10 -28.89
N GLU A 306 1.54 7.77 -30.12
CA GLU A 306 1.02 6.63 -30.87
C GLU A 306 1.34 5.34 -30.09
N VAL A 307 0.31 4.68 -29.56
CA VAL A 307 0.44 3.42 -28.83
C VAL A 307 -0.02 2.30 -29.77
N ASP A 308 0.92 1.47 -30.21
CA ASP A 308 0.60 0.20 -30.84
C ASP A 308 -0.08 -0.71 -29.81
N VAL A 309 -1.42 -0.78 -29.88
CA VAL A 309 -2.19 -1.74 -29.09
C VAL A 309 -2.06 -3.11 -29.74
N LEU A 310 -1.01 -3.83 -29.35
CA LEU A 310 -0.89 -5.26 -29.64
C LEU A 310 -2.07 -6.00 -28.98
N PRO A 311 -2.62 -7.07 -29.61
CA PRO A 311 -3.62 -7.91 -28.97
C PRO A 311 -3.09 -8.37 -27.59
N PRO A 312 -3.95 -8.47 -26.57
CA PRO A 312 -3.51 -8.76 -25.22
C PRO A 312 -2.68 -10.05 -25.25
N ASN A 313 -1.38 -9.95 -24.96
CA ASN A 313 -0.66 -11.09 -24.43
C ASN A 313 -1.52 -11.61 -23.29
N VAL A 314 -1.80 -12.91 -23.24
CA VAL A 314 -2.53 -13.52 -22.13
C VAL A 314 -1.71 -13.26 -20.86
N CYS A 315 -1.96 -12.11 -20.24
CA CYS A 315 -1.31 -11.70 -19.03
C CYS A 315 -1.96 -12.52 -17.94
N LEU A 316 -1.21 -13.51 -17.46
CA LEU A 316 -1.44 -14.07 -16.15
C LEU A 316 -1.49 -12.89 -15.16
N THR A 317 -2.69 -12.54 -14.70
CA THR A 317 -2.90 -11.57 -13.62
C THR A 317 -2.03 -12.00 -12.44
N LYS A 318 -1.38 -11.06 -11.75
CA LYS A 318 -0.72 -11.34 -10.46
C LYS A 318 -1.72 -12.04 -9.53
N GLY A 319 -1.64 -13.36 -9.42
CA GLY A 319 -2.62 -14.18 -8.70
C GLY A 319 -3.12 -15.42 -9.44
N SER A 320 -2.84 -15.59 -10.74
CA SER A 320 -3.16 -16.85 -11.44
C SER A 320 -2.29 -17.97 -10.88
N GLY A 321 -2.94 -18.86 -10.11
CA GLY A 321 -2.29 -19.84 -9.26
C GLY A 321 -1.41 -20.84 -10.00
N ARG A 322 -0.09 -20.69 -9.87
CA ARG A 322 0.88 -21.79 -9.94
C ARG A 322 2.08 -21.45 -9.03
N SER A 323 1.86 -21.43 -7.72
CA SER A 323 2.82 -21.82 -6.66
C SER A 323 2.43 -21.17 -5.32
N SER A 324 2.79 -21.86 -4.25
CA SER A 324 2.10 -21.97 -2.97
C SER A 324 2.20 -20.78 -2.00
N LYS A 325 1.13 -20.61 -1.21
CA LYS A 325 0.97 -19.91 0.09
C LYS A 325 1.07 -18.37 0.09
N ARG A 326 -0.12 -17.75 0.08
CA ARG A 326 -0.40 -16.35 0.45
C ARG A 326 0.03 -16.07 1.89
N LEU A 327 0.78 -14.98 2.12
CA LEU A 327 0.97 -14.42 3.46
C LEU A 327 -0.37 -13.82 3.92
N LYS A 328 -0.87 -14.31 5.06
CA LYS A 328 -2.17 -13.94 5.62
C LYS A 328 -2.05 -12.65 6.43
N CYS A 329 -2.94 -11.70 6.17
CA CYS A 329 -3.12 -10.48 6.97
C CYS A 329 -3.56 -10.84 8.40
N ALA A 330 -3.36 -9.94 9.36
CA ALA A 330 -3.90 -10.10 10.72
C ALA A 330 -5.42 -10.35 10.72
N LYS A 331 -6.17 -9.68 9.83
CA LYS A 331 -7.60 -9.96 9.60
C LYS A 331 -7.85 -11.40 9.12
N ASP A 332 -7.03 -11.93 8.21
CA ASP A 332 -7.13 -13.31 7.70
C ASP A 332 -6.79 -14.34 8.79
N LYS A 333 -5.84 -14.03 9.67
CA LYS A 333 -5.48 -14.88 10.83
C LYS A 333 -6.60 -14.93 11.88
N VAL A 334 -7.24 -13.79 12.15
CA VAL A 334 -8.38 -13.71 13.08
C VAL A 334 -9.61 -14.43 12.53
N ALA A 335 -9.85 -14.35 11.22
CA ALA A 335 -10.93 -15.10 10.56
C ALA A 335 -10.72 -16.63 10.66
N GLU A 336 -9.48 -17.11 10.56
CA GLU A 336 -9.19 -18.55 10.71
C GLU A 336 -9.27 -19.04 12.16
N VAL A 337 -8.81 -18.24 13.14
CA VAL A 337 -8.94 -18.57 14.57
C VAL A 337 -10.41 -18.69 14.98
N ASN A 338 -11.31 -17.93 14.36
CA ASN A 338 -12.76 -18.03 14.55
C ASN A 338 -13.44 -19.18 13.77
N THR A 339 -12.68 -20.00 13.03
CA THR A 339 -13.22 -21.15 12.26
C THR A 339 -12.77 -22.52 12.75
N THR A 340 -12.16 -22.63 13.93
CA THR A 340 -11.85 -23.94 14.50
C THR A 340 -13.13 -24.65 14.97
N ALA A 341 -13.35 -25.83 14.34
CA ALA A 341 -14.38 -26.85 14.61
C ALA A 341 -15.83 -26.57 14.18
N LYS A 342 -16.08 -26.41 12.86
CA LYS A 342 -17.36 -26.87 12.30
C LYS A 342 -17.34 -28.40 12.22
N LYS A 343 -18.06 -29.07 13.14
CA LYS A 343 -18.37 -30.52 13.05
C LYS A 343 -18.92 -30.84 11.64
N GLY A 344 -18.34 -31.85 10.98
CA GLY A 344 -18.85 -32.38 9.72
C GLY A 344 -20.31 -32.81 9.88
N ARG A 345 -21.17 -32.42 8.94
CA ARG A 345 -22.58 -32.85 8.93
C ARG A 345 -22.63 -34.33 8.54
N THR A 346 -23.19 -35.16 9.39
CA THR A 346 -23.53 -36.56 9.09
C THR A 346 -24.91 -36.64 8.45
N CYS A 347 -25.09 -37.58 7.53
CA CYS A 347 -26.39 -37.85 6.92
C CYS A 347 -27.37 -38.39 7.98
N LYS A 348 -28.56 -37.78 8.10
CA LYS A 348 -29.55 -38.17 9.13
C LYS A 348 -30.24 -39.52 8.87
N ALA A 349 -30.13 -40.06 7.65
CA ALA A 349 -30.71 -41.34 7.28
C ALA A 349 -29.75 -42.53 7.45
N CYS A 350 -28.43 -42.33 7.27
CA CYS A 350 -27.45 -43.41 7.30
C CYS A 350 -26.25 -43.19 8.25
N GLY A 351 -26.16 -42.03 8.91
CA GLY A 351 -25.18 -41.77 9.97
C GLY A 351 -23.72 -41.56 9.53
N GLN A 352 -23.38 -41.68 8.25
CA GLN A 352 -22.01 -41.53 7.78
C GLN A 352 -21.62 -40.08 7.46
N SER A 353 -20.36 -39.74 7.70
CA SER A 353 -19.68 -38.49 7.33
C SER A 353 -19.02 -38.62 5.96
N GLY A 354 -19.35 -37.73 5.03
CA GLY A 354 -18.90 -37.83 3.64
C GLY A 354 -17.44 -37.40 3.43
N ASP A 355 -16.56 -38.37 3.19
CA ASP A 355 -15.24 -38.17 2.57
C ASP A 355 -15.33 -38.54 1.08
N LEU A 356 -14.94 -37.63 0.18
CA LEU A 356 -14.85 -37.91 -1.25
C LEU A 356 -13.39 -37.86 -1.70
N ARG A 357 -12.74 -39.03 -1.77
CA ARG A 357 -11.62 -39.32 -2.67
C ARG A 357 -11.92 -40.57 -3.49
N MET A 358 -11.95 -40.38 -4.81
CA MET A 358 -11.67 -41.31 -5.92
C MET A 358 -12.55 -42.58 -6.07
N ASN A 359 -13.22 -42.73 -7.22
CA ASN A 359 -12.83 -43.76 -8.20
C ASN A 359 -13.52 -43.64 -9.56
N GLN A 360 -12.75 -44.04 -10.57
CA GLN A 360 -13.06 -44.22 -11.99
C GLN A 360 -14.19 -45.23 -12.22
N VAL A 361 -15.12 -44.94 -13.14
CA VAL A 361 -15.68 -45.87 -14.15
C VAL A 361 -16.20 -45.04 -15.34
N GLN A 362 -15.80 -45.41 -16.55
CA GLN A 362 -16.45 -45.16 -17.86
C GLN A 362 -16.67 -46.57 -18.49
N PRO A 363 -17.51 -46.81 -19.53
CA PRO A 363 -18.02 -45.86 -20.54
C PRO A 363 -19.51 -46.05 -20.97
N ASN A 364 -20.07 -45.07 -21.68
CA ASN A 364 -20.70 -45.22 -23.01
C ASN A 364 -21.41 -43.93 -23.48
N ASP A 365 -21.05 -43.53 -24.71
CA ASP A 365 -21.75 -42.77 -25.76
C ASP A 365 -22.59 -41.56 -25.34
N SER A 366 -22.30 -40.31 -25.73
CA SER A 366 -22.17 -39.84 -27.12
C SER A 366 -21.65 -38.38 -27.14
N GLY A 367 -20.76 -38.03 -28.08
CA GLY A 367 -20.68 -36.69 -28.66
C GLY A 367 -19.50 -35.76 -28.29
N CYS A 368 -18.58 -35.62 -29.25
CA CYS A 368 -17.61 -34.51 -29.50
C CYS A 368 -16.23 -34.50 -28.80
N LEU A 369 -15.30 -35.28 -29.37
CA LEU A 369 -14.04 -34.87 -30.06
C LEU A 369 -13.61 -33.38 -29.89
N LEU A 370 -12.36 -32.96 -29.62
CA LEU A 370 -10.99 -33.50 -29.78
C LEU A 370 -10.07 -32.79 -28.75
N VAL A 371 -9.48 -33.51 -27.80
CA VAL A 371 -8.07 -34.00 -27.75
C VAL A 371 -6.98 -32.94 -27.97
N LEU A 372 -6.42 -32.51 -26.82
CA LEU A 372 -5.02 -32.15 -26.67
C LEU A 372 -4.14 -33.38 -26.93
N ARG A 373 -3.12 -33.28 -27.80
CA ARG A 373 -1.87 -34.02 -27.63
C ARG A 373 -0.68 -33.36 -28.34
N PHE A 374 0.34 -33.11 -27.50
CA PHE A 374 1.75 -33.48 -27.68
C PHE A 374 2.70 -32.59 -28.52
N VAL A 375 3.72 -32.13 -27.78
CA VAL A 375 5.16 -32.26 -28.03
C VAL A 375 5.88 -31.17 -28.84
N ASP A 376 6.88 -30.64 -28.16
CA ASP A 376 8.17 -30.09 -28.60
C ASP A 376 8.22 -29.31 -29.91
N LEU A 377 8.56 -28.03 -29.78
CA LEU A 377 9.69 -27.47 -30.52
C LEU A 377 10.26 -26.27 -29.76
N THR A 378 11.51 -26.47 -29.38
CA THR A 378 12.51 -25.47 -29.05
C THR A 378 12.72 -24.47 -30.20
N ALA A 379 13.30 -23.33 -29.82
CA ALA A 379 14.16 -22.45 -30.61
C ALA A 379 13.56 -21.12 -31.15
N GLN A 380 14.24 -20.04 -30.70
CA GLN A 380 14.48 -18.74 -31.34
C GLN A 380 13.24 -17.80 -31.40
N TRP A 381 13.28 -16.55 -30.94
CA TRP A 381 14.24 -15.51 -31.30
C TRP A 381 14.39 -14.45 -30.20
N ASN A 382 15.65 -14.12 -29.91
CA ASN A 382 16.11 -12.81 -29.44
C ASN A 382 15.93 -11.76 -30.55
N GLU A 383 15.78 -10.50 -30.13
CA GLU A 383 16.24 -9.24 -30.74
C GLU A 383 15.14 -8.16 -30.74
N LEU A 384 15.08 -7.40 -29.64
CA LEU A 384 15.35 -5.95 -29.56
C LEU A 384 15.15 -5.43 -28.13
#